data_AF-A0A1Q5HTI8-F1
#
_entry.id   AF-A0A1Q5HTI8-F1
#
_cell.length_a   1.000
_cell.length_b   1.000
_cell.length_c   1.000
_cell.angle_alpha   90.00
_cell.angle_beta   90.00
_cell.angle_gamma   90.00
#
_symmetry.space_group_name_H-M   'P 1'
#
loop_
_entity.id
_entity.type
_entity.pdbx_description
1 polymer ?
#
loop_
_entity_poly.entity_id
_entity_poly.type
_entity_poly.pdbx_seq_one_letter_code
_entity_poly.pdbx_strand_id
1 'polypeptide(L)'
;MSNSMKITAGQTTTRTLTDLIRAMDGQRATTITYIDSKGDESVRTIEIHNILTTSKGGIIVRAMCRTRGEMRTFTLEQIKAYTVHRIRFVLAVPEENAADVTPLAHFVFTAQELVDLELERDYPAPTLKLAA
;
A
#
# COMPACT_ATOMS: atom_id res chain seq x y z
N MET A 1 -10.35 15.91 -10.12
CA MET A 1 -9.34 14.86 -10.39
C MET A 1 -9.27 14.59 -11.89
N SER A 2 -8.07 14.57 -12.46
CA SER A 2 -7.83 14.38 -13.89
C SER A 2 -7.73 12.89 -14.23
N ASN A 3 -8.41 12.46 -15.30
CA ASN A 3 -8.24 11.11 -15.89
C ASN A 3 -6.96 11.04 -16.76
N SER A 4 -5.98 11.90 -16.48
CA SER A 4 -4.74 11.98 -17.25
C SER A 4 -3.68 11.09 -16.61
N MET A 5 -3.01 10.29 -17.42
CA MET A 5 -1.85 9.51 -16.99
C MET A 5 -0.73 10.44 -16.50
N LYS A 6 -0.10 10.06 -15.39
CA LYS A 6 1.06 10.72 -14.79
C LYS A 6 2.25 9.79 -14.84
N ILE A 7 3.40 10.29 -15.28
CA ILE A 7 4.67 9.56 -15.32
C ILE A 7 5.46 9.89 -14.05
N THR A 8 5.88 8.87 -13.30
CA THR A 8 6.51 9.08 -11.99
C THR A 8 7.91 9.67 -12.10
N ALA A 9 8.65 9.40 -13.18
CA ALA A 9 9.96 10.00 -13.43
C ALA A 9 9.92 11.54 -13.54
N GLY A 10 8.77 12.13 -13.93
CA GLY A 10 8.56 13.58 -13.98
C GLY A 10 7.99 14.18 -12.68
N GLN A 11 7.94 13.40 -11.59
CA GLN A 11 7.33 13.80 -10.32
C GLN A 11 8.24 13.48 -9.14
N THR A 12 8.10 14.24 -8.06
CA THR A 12 8.72 13.86 -6.79
C THR A 12 7.98 12.66 -6.20
N THR A 13 8.70 11.80 -5.47
CA THR A 13 8.12 10.65 -4.77
C THR A 13 6.97 11.06 -3.85
N THR A 14 7.11 12.17 -3.12
CA THR A 14 6.08 12.71 -2.24
C THR A 14 4.80 13.07 -2.98
N ARG A 15 4.89 13.61 -4.20
CA ARG A 15 3.72 13.97 -5.01
C ARG A 15 2.97 12.72 -5.46
N THR A 16 3.69 11.72 -5.98
CA THR A 16 3.11 10.42 -6.33
C THR A 16 2.42 9.79 -5.13
N LEU A 17 3.11 9.74 -3.98
CA LEU A 17 2.55 9.19 -2.74
C LEU A 17 1.28 9.94 -2.31
N THR A 18 1.30 11.27 -2.34
CA THR A 18 0.12 12.10 -2.00
C THR A 18 -1.07 11.78 -2.89
N ASP A 19 -0.84 11.61 -4.19
CA ASP A 19 -1.92 11.29 -5.12
C ASP A 19 -2.49 9.88 -4.90
N LEU A 20 -1.64 8.90 -4.56
CA LEU A 20 -2.08 7.53 -4.24
C LEU A 20 -2.82 7.44 -2.90
N ILE A 21 -2.37 8.17 -1.87
CA ILE A 21 -3.09 8.28 -0.58
C ILE A 21 -4.48 8.88 -0.81
N ARG A 22 -4.58 9.99 -1.56
CA ARG A 22 -5.90 10.58 -1.89
C ARG A 22 -6.79 9.63 -2.69
N ALA A 23 -6.21 8.77 -3.53
CA ALA A 23 -6.96 7.74 -4.24
C ALA A 23 -7.46 6.65 -3.30
N MET A 24 -6.63 6.21 -2.34
CA MET A 24 -6.99 5.27 -1.27
C MET A 24 -8.12 5.81 -0.40
N ASP A 25 -7.95 6.99 0.20
CA ASP A 25 -8.94 7.63 1.07
C ASP A 25 -10.26 7.89 0.33
N GLY A 26 -10.14 8.28 -0.95
CA GLY A 26 -11.26 8.47 -1.84
C GLY A 26 -11.83 7.19 -2.44
N GLN A 27 -11.31 6.00 -2.09
CA GLN A 27 -11.68 4.70 -2.67
C GLN A 27 -11.82 4.77 -4.21
N ARG A 28 -10.82 5.34 -4.87
CA ARG A 28 -10.75 5.54 -6.32
C ARG A 28 -9.82 4.53 -6.95
N ALA A 29 -10.34 3.75 -7.90
CA ALA A 29 -9.51 2.79 -8.61
C ALA A 29 -8.40 3.53 -9.37
N THR A 30 -7.20 2.96 -9.38
CA THR A 30 -6.01 3.55 -9.99
C THR A 30 -5.43 2.56 -10.99
N THR A 31 -5.22 2.97 -12.23
CA THR A 31 -4.44 2.17 -13.17
C THR A 31 -2.97 2.53 -13.03
N ILE A 32 -2.10 1.54 -12.91
CA ILE A 32 -0.65 1.69 -12.81
C ILE A 32 0.04 0.96 -13.96
N THR A 33 1.17 1.51 -14.40
CA THR A 33 2.20 0.78 -15.13
C THR A 33 3.26 0.35 -14.12
N TYR A 34 3.51 -0.95 -14.02
CA TYR A 34 4.36 -1.56 -13.01
C TYR A 34 5.46 -2.41 -13.67
N ILE A 35 6.70 -2.21 -13.26
CA ILE A 35 7.84 -3.04 -13.67
C ILE A 35 8.21 -3.93 -12.49
N ASP A 36 8.06 -5.24 -12.62
CA ASP A 36 8.35 -6.16 -11.53
C ASP A 36 9.87 -6.36 -11.30
N SER A 37 10.23 -7.22 -10.35
CA SER A 37 11.64 -7.46 -10.01
C SER A 37 12.43 -8.18 -11.11
N LYS A 38 11.75 -8.79 -12.08
CA LYS A 38 12.36 -9.43 -13.25
C LYS A 38 12.51 -8.45 -14.41
N GLY A 39 11.92 -7.26 -14.31
CA GLY A 39 11.89 -6.25 -15.36
C GLY A 39 10.66 -6.34 -16.25
N ASP A 40 9.70 -7.21 -15.96
CA ASP A 40 8.51 -7.37 -16.79
C ASP A 40 7.54 -6.22 -16.52
N GLU A 41 7.14 -5.53 -17.60
CA GLU A 41 6.17 -4.44 -17.54
C GLU A 41 4.74 -4.98 -17.59
N SER A 42 3.87 -4.45 -16.72
CA SER A 42 2.44 -4.75 -16.75
C SER A 42 1.58 -3.52 -16.41
N VAL A 43 0.43 -3.41 -17.06
CA VAL A 43 -0.59 -2.40 -16.75
C VAL A 43 -1.71 -3.03 -15.95
N ARG A 44 -2.03 -2.45 -14.79
CA ARG A 44 -2.99 -3.03 -13.83
C ARG A 44 -3.90 -1.97 -13.27
N THR A 45 -5.19 -2.27 -13.13
CA THR A 45 -6.12 -1.45 -12.35
C THR A 45 -6.23 -2.01 -10.94
N ILE A 46 -5.97 -1.16 -9.96
CA ILE A 46 -5.83 -1.53 -8.56
C ILE A 46 -6.75 -0.69 -7.66
N GLU A 47 -7.22 -1.29 -6.58
CA GLU A 47 -8.02 -0.64 -5.54
C GLU A 47 -7.17 -0.60 -4.27
N ILE A 48 -6.61 0.58 -3.98
CA ILE A 48 -5.61 0.75 -2.93
C ILE A 48 -6.29 0.70 -1.57
N HIS A 49 -5.93 -0.30 -0.77
CA HIS A 49 -6.51 -0.50 0.55
C HIS A 49 -5.57 -0.08 1.67
N ASN A 50 -4.26 -0.13 1.43
CA ASN A 50 -3.26 0.30 2.41
C ASN A 50 -1.97 0.74 1.72
N ILE A 51 -1.24 1.65 2.35
CA ILE A 51 0.11 2.08 1.94
C ILE A 51 1.00 2.04 3.17
N LEU A 52 2.07 1.26 3.11
CA LEU A 52 2.91 0.94 4.26
C LEU A 52 4.38 1.21 3.97
N THR A 53 5.13 1.60 5.01
CA THR A 53 6.58 1.60 4.98
C THR A 53 7.10 0.25 5.47
N THR A 54 7.99 -0.36 4.70
CA THR A 54 8.66 -1.61 5.06
C THR A 54 9.77 -1.37 6.09
N SER A 55 10.20 -2.42 6.79
CA SER A 55 11.35 -2.36 7.72
C SER A 55 12.66 -1.89 7.08
N LYS A 56 12.76 -1.97 5.73
CA LYS A 56 13.91 -1.49 4.96
C LYS A 56 13.74 -0.04 4.46
N GLY A 57 12.69 0.67 4.87
CA GLY A 57 12.40 2.05 4.48
C GLY A 57 11.75 2.22 3.10
N GLY A 58 11.50 1.13 2.35
CA GLY A 58 10.75 1.18 1.09
C GLY A 58 9.24 1.32 1.32
N ILE A 59 8.51 1.89 0.36
CA ILE A 59 7.05 2.05 0.43
C ILE A 59 6.37 1.00 -0.43
N ILE A 60 5.36 0.33 0.13
CA ILE A 60 4.50 -0.62 -0.57
C ILE A 60 3.05 -0.15 -0.60
N VAL A 61 2.38 -0.45 -1.71
CA VAL A 61 0.97 -0.21 -1.97
C VAL A 61 0.28 -1.57 -1.98
N ARG A 62 -0.60 -1.80 -1.01
CA ARG A 62 -1.43 -3.01 -0.96
C ARG A 62 -2.77 -2.71 -1.60
N ALA A 63 -3.04 -3.37 -2.72
CA ALA A 63 -4.23 -3.09 -3.51
C ALA A 63 -4.87 -4.32 -4.16
N MET A 64 -6.20 -4.40 -4.17
CA MET A 64 -6.91 -5.45 -4.89
C MET A 64 -6.67 -5.24 -6.39
N CYS A 65 -6.16 -6.26 -7.07
CA CYS A 65 -5.85 -6.18 -8.49
C CYS A 65 -7.05 -6.65 -9.30
N ARG A 66 -7.72 -5.75 -10.04
CA ARG A 66 -8.93 -6.09 -10.82
C ARG A 66 -8.71 -7.16 -11.86
N THR A 67 -7.55 -7.19 -12.50
CA THR A 67 -7.23 -8.21 -13.51
C THR A 67 -7.08 -9.60 -12.91
N ARG A 68 -6.65 -9.71 -11.65
CA ARG A 68 -6.40 -11.00 -10.98
C ARG A 68 -7.51 -11.39 -10.01
N GLY A 69 -8.31 -10.43 -9.54
CA GLY A 69 -9.33 -10.65 -8.51
C GLY A 69 -8.75 -10.90 -7.11
N GLU A 70 -7.46 -10.62 -6.89
CA GLU A 70 -6.76 -10.96 -5.66
C GLU A 70 -6.00 -9.76 -5.07
N MET A 71 -5.71 -9.85 -3.77
CA MET A 71 -4.93 -8.88 -3.01
C MET A 71 -3.45 -8.96 -3.43
N ARG A 72 -2.84 -7.84 -3.83
CA ARG A 72 -1.41 -7.82 -4.20
C ARG A 72 -0.67 -6.64 -3.61
N THR A 73 0.65 -6.78 -3.56
CA THR A 73 1.59 -5.76 -3.08
C THR A 73 2.41 -5.23 -4.25
N PHE A 74 2.49 -3.91 -4.35
CA PHE A 74 3.27 -3.19 -5.36
C PHE A 74 4.25 -2.27 -4.65
N THR A 75 5.53 -2.29 -5.00
CA THR A 75 6.46 -1.29 -4.45
C THR A 75 6.27 0.04 -5.16
N LEU A 76 6.33 1.16 -4.43
CA LEU A 76 6.10 2.49 -5.01
C LEU A 76 7.11 2.82 -6.11
N GLU A 77 8.37 2.41 -5.94
CA GLU A 77 9.47 2.64 -6.88
C GLU A 77 9.25 1.94 -8.23
N GLN A 78 8.56 0.78 -8.21
CA GLN A 78 8.27 0.00 -9.41
C GLN A 78 7.03 0.52 -10.17
N ILE A 79 6.28 1.46 -9.61
CA ILE A 79 5.19 2.17 -10.31
C ILE A 79 5.80 3.27 -11.19
N LYS A 80 5.74 3.08 -12.51
CA LYS A 80 6.34 4.01 -13.50
C LYS A 80 5.36 5.03 -14.04
N ALA A 81 4.08 4.69 -14.04
CA ALA A 81 3.01 5.60 -14.39
C ALA A 81 1.74 5.24 -13.63
N TYR A 82 0.85 6.21 -13.44
CA TYR A 82 -0.45 5.96 -12.85
C TYR A 82 -1.52 6.93 -13.35
N THR A 83 -2.77 6.48 -13.33
CA THR A 83 -3.97 7.28 -13.59
C THR A 83 -4.98 7.00 -12.48
N VAL A 84 -5.35 8.03 -11.73
CA VAL A 84 -6.40 7.94 -10.71
C VAL A 84 -7.74 8.18 -11.39
N HIS A 85 -8.64 7.18 -11.34
CA HIS A 85 -9.93 7.26 -12.01
C HIS A 85 -11.00 7.86 -11.11
N ARG A 86 -12.15 8.16 -11.71
CA ARG A 86 -13.37 8.52 -10.98
C ARG A 86 -14.19 7.31 -10.53
N ILE A 87 -13.88 6.11 -11.00
CA ILE A 87 -14.61 4.90 -10.60
C ILE A 87 -14.23 4.47 -9.18
N ARG A 88 -15.20 3.91 -8.46
CA ARG A 88 -15.04 3.45 -7.06
C ARG A 88 -14.48 2.04 -7.00
N PHE A 89 -14.05 1.64 -5.81
CA PHE A 89 -13.73 0.25 -5.48
C PHE A 89 -14.96 -0.64 -5.67
N VAL A 90 -14.75 -1.87 -6.13
CA VAL A 90 -15.81 -2.84 -6.39
C VAL A 90 -15.45 -4.25 -5.92
N LEU A 91 -14.18 -4.50 -5.60
CA LEU A 91 -13.74 -5.80 -5.13
C LEU A 91 -13.87 -5.88 -3.61
N ALA A 92 -14.44 -6.99 -3.14
CA ALA A 92 -14.37 -7.34 -1.73
C ALA A 92 -12.94 -7.77 -1.39
N VAL A 93 -12.45 -7.33 -0.24
CA VAL A 93 -11.19 -7.82 0.31
C VAL A 93 -11.45 -9.19 0.94
N PRO A 94 -10.68 -10.24 0.58
CA PRO A 94 -10.79 -11.53 1.23
C PRO A 94 -10.60 -11.42 2.74
N GLU A 95 -11.33 -12.21 3.53
CA GLU A 95 -11.26 -12.13 5.00
C GLU A 95 -9.84 -12.40 5.52
N GLU A 96 -9.08 -13.29 4.86
CA GLU A 96 -7.68 -13.55 5.20
C GLU A 96 -6.77 -12.32 5.07
N ASN A 97 -7.21 -11.30 4.32
CA ASN A 97 -6.50 -10.03 4.14
C ASN A 97 -7.16 -8.87 4.90
N ALA A 98 -8.17 -9.10 5.74
CA ALA A 98 -8.84 -8.01 6.46
C ALA A 98 -7.89 -7.23 7.39
N ALA A 99 -6.96 -7.95 8.05
CA ALA A 99 -5.92 -7.35 8.89
C ALA A 99 -4.97 -6.42 8.12
N ASP A 100 -4.88 -6.60 6.81
CA ASP A 100 -3.95 -5.88 5.94
C ASP A 100 -4.50 -4.55 5.43
N VAL A 101 -5.83 -4.40 5.47
CA VAL A 101 -6.59 -3.28 4.90
C VAL A 101 -7.00 -2.27 5.97
N THR A 102 -7.06 -2.72 7.21
CA THR A 102 -7.26 -1.82 8.33
C THR A 102 -5.90 -1.18 8.63
N PRO A 103 -5.74 0.15 8.56
CA PRO A 103 -4.59 0.73 9.24
C PRO A 103 -4.72 0.29 10.70
N LEU A 104 -3.73 -0.42 11.22
CA LEU A 104 -3.44 -0.40 12.64
C LEU A 104 -3.00 1.04 12.95
N ALA A 105 -3.96 1.97 12.94
CA ALA A 105 -3.82 3.18 13.68
C ALA A 105 -3.76 2.72 15.13
N HIS A 106 -2.55 2.53 15.62
CA HIS A 106 -2.30 2.41 17.04
C HIS A 106 -2.62 3.77 17.62
N PHE A 107 -3.90 3.96 17.97
CA PHE A 107 -4.31 5.08 18.79
C PHE A 107 -3.81 4.79 20.19
N VAL A 108 -2.71 5.44 20.52
CA VAL A 108 -2.15 5.44 21.87
C VAL A 108 -2.72 6.67 22.58
N PHE A 109 -3.40 6.44 23.69
CA PHE A 109 -4.06 7.48 24.48
C PHE A 109 -3.10 8.04 25.54
N THR A 110 -1.95 7.41 25.72
CA THR A 110 -0.91 7.82 26.66
C THR A 110 0.49 7.79 26.04
N ALA A 111 1.41 8.55 26.61
CA ALA A 111 2.81 8.53 26.20
C ALA A 111 3.47 7.16 26.45
N GLN A 112 3.03 6.41 27.47
CA GLN A 112 3.57 5.09 27.78
C GLN A 112 3.22 4.08 26.69
N GLU A 113 1.95 4.06 26.26
CA GLU A 113 1.52 3.19 25.16
C GLU A 113 2.26 3.50 23.85
N LEU A 114 2.57 4.78 23.59
CA LEU A 114 3.43 5.15 22.46
C LEU A 114 4.83 4.56 22.60
N VAL A 115 5.45 4.71 23.78
CA VAL A 115 6.79 4.16 24.04
C VAL A 115 6.81 2.65 23.90
N ASP A 116 5.81 1.95 24.43
CA ASP A 116 5.72 0.49 24.35
C ASP A 116 5.54 0.03 22.89
N LEU A 117 4.72 0.74 22.11
CA LEU A 117 4.54 0.47 20.68
C LEU A 117 5.84 0.68 19.89
N GLU A 118 6.55 1.77 20.16
CA GLU A 118 7.81 2.08 19.50
C GLU A 118 8.90 1.08 19.90
N LEU A 119 8.92 0.64 21.16
CA LEU A 119 9.79 -0.44 21.64
C LEU A 119 9.47 -1.77 20.98
N GLU A 120 8.19 -2.14 20.82
CA GLU A 120 7.80 -3.38 20.14
C GLU A 120 8.15 -3.37 18.65
N ARG A 121 8.02 -2.21 17.99
CA ARG A 121 8.42 -2.03 16.59
C ARG A 121 9.92 -2.23 16.40
N ASP A 122 10.74 -1.65 17.28
CA ASP A 122 12.20 -1.65 17.13
C ASP A 122 12.86 -2.90 17.74
N TYR A 123 12.22 -3.49 18.76
CA TYR A 123 12.67 -4.68 19.48
C TYR A 123 11.54 -5.73 19.57
N PRO A 124 11.10 -6.30 18.44
CA PRO A 124 10.07 -7.33 18.46
C PRO A 124 10.55 -8.50 19.33
N ALA A 125 9.70 -8.93 20.26
CA ALA A 125 10.05 -10.02 21.17
C ALA A 125 10.52 -11.23 20.35
N PRO A 126 11.62 -11.90 20.75
CA PRO A 126 12.08 -13.08 20.05
C PRO A 126 10.96 -14.12 20.07
N THR A 127 10.64 -14.67 18.90
CA THR A 127 9.68 -15.76 18.78
C THR A 127 10.28 -16.99 19.48
N LEU A 128 10.04 -17.11 20.78
CA LEU A 128 10.41 -18.29 21.56
C LEU A 128 9.61 -19.47 21.02
N LYS A 129 10.22 -20.25 20.13
CA LYS A 129 9.74 -21.60 19.86
C LYS A 129 9.95 -22.41 21.13
N LEU A 130 8.88 -22.59 21.89
CA LEU A 130 8.85 -23.67 22.88
C LEU A 130 9.06 -24.98 22.12
N ALA A 131 10.23 -25.58 22.30
CA ALA A 131 10.49 -26.94 21.85
C ALA A 131 9.55 -27.87 22.61
N ALA A 132 8.71 -28.59 21.86
CA ALA A 132 7.88 -29.68 22.36
C ALA A 132 8.73 -30.95 22.53
#